data_AF-A0A9P9TUF7-F1
#
_entry.id   AF-A0A9P9TUF7-F1
#
_cell.length_a   1.000
_cell.length_b   1.000
_cell.length_c   1.000
_cell.angle_alpha   90.00
_cell.angle_beta   90.00
_cell.angle_gamma   90.00
#
_symmetry.space_group_name_H-M   'P 1'
#
loop_
_entity.id
_entity.type
_entity.pdbx_description
1 polymer ?
#
loop_
_entity_poly.entity_id
_entity_poly.type
_entity_poly.pdbx_seq_one_letter_code
_entity_poly.pdbx_strand_id
1 'polypeptide(L)'
;MNAITQYIVNSSKLEVNLIKITDATPDTFVMEIESRITNTGPVSSTISPMTVDLVGPGGAFGKLDLPVIKTNSSGTDVNIPAQLIKITDKAAFKAFVNAILRDESLLLQLKNGKGTVKAMMGMTAQIDYNKDCPLKGMHGPKTTISKTEVGGGGFKNTLKTVNPSPLELDLGTIKQELRNKDGSIIALQQGKVYLVRGETSYVVEGKVVGKAAGEEAVIVATGVEEDNWHNETITAFEEPIVLPKELVSLCA
;
A
#
# COMPACT_ATOMS: atom_id res chain seq x y z
N MET A 1 -27.99 -14.80 22.67
CA MET A 1 -26.54 -14.55 22.72
C MET A 1 -25.97 -14.21 21.35
N ASN A 2 -26.16 -15.07 20.33
CA ASN A 2 -25.64 -14.84 18.98
C ASN A 2 -25.98 -13.46 18.39
N ALA A 3 -27.23 -12.98 18.49
CA ALA A 3 -27.61 -11.67 17.96
C ALA A 3 -26.87 -10.49 18.63
N ILE A 4 -26.64 -10.56 19.95
CA ILE A 4 -25.90 -9.52 20.69
C ILE A 4 -24.42 -9.58 20.34
N THR A 5 -23.83 -10.78 20.33
CA THR A 5 -22.43 -10.96 19.94
C THR A 5 -22.20 -10.51 18.50
N GLN A 6 -23.12 -10.85 17.59
CA GLN A 6 -23.08 -10.40 16.20
C GLN A 6 -23.19 -8.88 16.10
N TYR A 7 -24.08 -8.25 16.88
CA TYR A 7 -24.18 -6.79 16.93
C TYR A 7 -22.86 -6.15 17.37
N ILE A 8 -22.24 -6.65 18.45
CA ILE A 8 -20.93 -6.16 18.92
C ILE A 8 -19.85 -6.35 17.85
N VAL A 9 -19.81 -7.52 17.21
CA VAL A 9 -18.90 -7.79 16.10
C VAL A 9 -19.16 -6.84 14.95
N ASN A 10 -20.40 -6.47 14.62
CA ASN A 10 -20.66 -5.52 13.53
C ASN A 10 -20.26 -4.09 13.94
N SER A 11 -20.54 -3.68 15.18
CA SER A 11 -20.28 -2.33 15.68
C SER A 11 -18.83 -2.07 16.11
N SER A 12 -18.00 -3.09 16.27
CA SER A 12 -16.59 -2.90 16.60
C SER A 12 -15.85 -2.16 15.48
N LYS A 13 -14.83 -1.39 15.82
CA LYS A 13 -14.05 -0.60 14.85
C LYS A 13 -12.69 -1.25 14.64
N LEU A 14 -12.28 -1.40 13.39
CA LEU A 14 -10.96 -1.88 12.99
C LEU A 14 -10.20 -0.71 12.38
N GLU A 15 -9.08 -0.35 13.00
CA GLU A 15 -8.17 0.68 12.54
C GLU A 15 -6.86 0.01 12.11
N VAL A 16 -6.44 0.26 10.88
CA VAL A 16 -5.22 -0.33 10.32
C VAL A 16 -4.06 0.63 10.56
N ASN A 17 -3.05 0.15 11.29
CA ASN A 17 -1.86 0.93 11.61
C ASN A 17 -0.79 0.78 10.53
N LEU A 18 -0.62 -0.44 10.02
CA LEU A 18 0.38 -0.81 9.03
C LEU A 18 -0.15 -1.95 8.16
N ILE A 19 0.06 -1.85 6.85
CA ILE A 19 0.02 -2.97 5.92
C ILE A 19 1.39 -3.00 5.26
N LYS A 20 2.08 -4.13 5.31
CA LYS A 20 3.36 -4.29 4.62
C LYS A 20 3.20 -5.31 3.51
N ILE A 21 3.57 -4.94 2.30
CA ILE A 21 3.56 -5.80 1.12
C ILE A 21 4.99 -5.97 0.61
N THR A 22 5.40 -7.22 0.46
CA THR A 22 6.75 -7.64 0.03
C THR A 22 6.67 -8.84 -0.90
N ASP A 23 7.79 -9.24 -1.50
CA ASP A 23 7.92 -10.45 -2.32
C ASP A 23 6.84 -10.55 -3.41
N ALA A 24 6.61 -9.45 -4.13
CA ALA A 24 5.64 -9.39 -5.22
C ALA A 24 6.07 -10.29 -6.39
N THR A 25 5.14 -11.09 -6.89
CA THR A 25 5.24 -11.88 -8.13
C THR A 25 4.10 -11.44 -9.08
N PRO A 26 3.90 -12.05 -10.26
CA PRO A 26 2.75 -11.70 -11.11
C PRO A 26 1.38 -12.03 -10.49
N ASP A 27 1.32 -13.01 -9.58
CA ASP A 27 0.07 -13.59 -9.07
C ASP A 27 0.01 -13.70 -7.53
N THR A 28 1.08 -13.32 -6.82
CA THR A 28 1.15 -13.39 -5.35
C THR A 28 1.94 -12.23 -4.75
N PHE A 29 1.79 -12.05 -3.44
CA PHE A 29 2.63 -11.17 -2.63
C PHE A 29 2.59 -11.64 -1.18
N VAL A 30 3.58 -11.29 -0.38
CA VAL A 30 3.56 -11.49 1.08
C VAL A 30 2.96 -10.25 1.73
N MET A 31 2.00 -10.44 2.63
CA MET A 31 1.33 -9.38 3.36
C MET A 31 1.38 -9.60 4.86
N GLU A 32 1.67 -8.53 5.59
CA GLU A 32 1.61 -8.42 7.05
C GLU A 32 0.73 -7.22 7.42
N ILE A 33 -0.06 -7.33 8.48
CA ILE A 33 -0.96 -6.25 8.91
C ILE A 33 -0.86 -6.04 10.43
N GLU A 34 -0.63 -4.80 10.83
CA GLU A 34 -0.82 -4.36 12.21
C GLU A 34 -2.09 -3.52 12.29
N SER A 35 -2.95 -3.84 13.25
CA SER A 35 -4.22 -3.16 13.41
C SER A 35 -4.66 -3.11 14.86
N ARG A 36 -5.61 -2.23 15.15
CA ARG A 36 -6.26 -2.14 16.47
C ARG A 36 -7.75 -2.28 16.32
N ILE A 37 -8.35 -3.15 17.13
CA ILE A 37 -9.81 -3.31 17.21
C ILE A 37 -10.32 -2.69 18.51
N THR A 38 -11.30 -1.81 18.40
CA THR A 38 -11.97 -1.16 19.53
C THR A 38 -13.48 -1.43 19.51
N ASN A 39 -14.18 -1.02 20.57
CA ASN A 39 -15.63 -1.24 20.72
C ASN A 39 -16.04 -2.73 20.66
N THR A 40 -15.21 -3.62 21.22
CA THR A 40 -15.44 -5.08 21.26
C THR A 40 -16.34 -5.53 22.41
N GLY A 41 -17.08 -4.60 23.01
CA GLY A 41 -17.95 -4.85 24.16
C GLY A 41 -17.22 -4.89 25.51
N PRO A 42 -17.97 -4.98 26.61
CA PRO A 42 -17.42 -4.89 27.97
C PRO A 42 -16.78 -6.20 28.47
N VAL A 43 -17.00 -7.32 27.78
CA VAL A 43 -16.55 -8.66 28.21
C VAL A 43 -15.41 -9.14 27.32
N SER A 44 -14.26 -9.41 27.93
CA SER A 44 -13.12 -10.02 27.24
C SER A 44 -13.52 -11.35 26.60
N SER A 45 -13.16 -11.51 25.33
CA SER A 45 -13.56 -12.66 24.53
C SER A 45 -12.42 -13.12 23.63
N THR A 46 -12.48 -14.37 23.20
CA THR A 46 -11.57 -14.95 22.20
C THR A 46 -12.36 -15.26 20.94
N ILE A 47 -11.96 -14.71 19.81
CA ILE A 47 -12.49 -15.03 18.49
C ILE A 47 -11.58 -16.08 17.87
N SER A 48 -12.15 -17.17 17.36
CA SER A 48 -11.42 -18.21 16.65
C SER A 48 -10.67 -17.65 15.42
N PRO A 49 -9.58 -18.30 14.99
CA PRO A 49 -8.99 -17.98 13.70
C PRO A 49 -10.01 -18.24 12.59
N MET A 50 -9.88 -17.52 11.48
CA MET A 50 -10.77 -17.64 10.32
C MET A 50 -10.10 -17.11 9.07
N THR A 51 -10.57 -17.53 7.90
CA THR A 51 -10.19 -16.94 6.62
C THR A 51 -11.25 -15.91 6.21
N VAL A 52 -10.82 -14.76 5.72
CA VAL A 52 -11.68 -13.70 5.18
C VAL A 52 -11.29 -13.38 3.74
N ASP A 53 -12.23 -12.83 2.98
CA ASP A 53 -11.97 -12.27 1.66
C ASP A 53 -11.48 -10.82 1.81
N LEU A 54 -10.42 -10.47 1.08
CA LEU A 54 -9.96 -9.10 0.89
C LEU A 54 -10.75 -8.48 -0.26
N VAL A 55 -11.54 -7.45 0.05
CA VAL A 55 -12.45 -6.80 -0.91
C VAL A 55 -12.10 -5.33 -1.02
N GLY A 56 -11.65 -4.91 -2.20
CA GLY A 56 -11.37 -3.52 -2.53
C GLY A 56 -12.48 -2.90 -3.39
N PRO A 57 -12.25 -1.68 -3.94
CA PRO A 57 -13.22 -1.01 -4.80
C PRO A 57 -13.66 -1.80 -6.03
N GLY A 58 -12.77 -2.66 -6.56
CA GLY A 58 -13.04 -3.52 -7.71
C GLY A 58 -13.61 -4.90 -7.36
N GLY A 59 -13.84 -5.21 -6.08
CA GLY A 59 -14.31 -6.52 -5.62
C GLY A 59 -13.27 -7.32 -4.85
N ALA A 60 -13.55 -8.62 -4.65
CA ALA A 60 -12.69 -9.53 -3.91
C ALA A 60 -11.45 -9.91 -4.72
N PHE A 61 -10.25 -9.74 -4.14
CA PHE A 61 -8.99 -9.95 -4.86
C PHE A 61 -8.04 -10.95 -4.21
N GLY A 62 -8.34 -11.42 -3.00
CA GLY A 62 -7.53 -12.41 -2.30
C GLY A 62 -8.19 -12.89 -1.01
N LYS A 63 -7.49 -13.78 -0.31
CA LYS A 63 -7.90 -14.31 1.00
C LYS A 63 -6.84 -14.00 2.03
N LEU A 64 -7.27 -13.75 3.26
CA LEU A 64 -6.42 -13.44 4.40
C LEU A 64 -6.81 -14.33 5.57
N ASP A 65 -5.84 -15.01 6.17
CA ASP A 65 -6.03 -15.77 7.39
C ASP A 65 -5.83 -14.86 8.61
N LEU A 66 -6.90 -14.71 9.39
CA LEU A 66 -6.88 -13.99 10.66
C LEU A 66 -6.46 -14.94 11.79
N PRO A 67 -5.55 -14.50 12.68
CA PRO A 67 -5.17 -15.28 13.85
C PRO A 67 -6.30 -15.32 14.89
N VAL A 68 -6.06 -16.02 16.00
CA VAL A 68 -6.92 -15.89 17.20
C VAL A 68 -6.90 -14.43 17.68
N ILE A 69 -8.07 -13.82 17.82
CA ILE A 69 -8.20 -12.44 18.31
C ILE A 69 -8.69 -12.49 19.75
N LYS A 70 -7.90 -11.93 20.68
CA LYS A 70 -8.29 -11.78 22.09
C LYS A 70 -8.73 -10.35 22.34
N THR A 71 -10.02 -10.14 22.57
CA THR A 71 -10.60 -8.82 22.82
C THR A 71 -10.60 -8.48 24.30
N ASN A 72 -10.57 -7.18 24.60
CA ASN A 72 -10.75 -6.61 25.93
C ASN A 72 -11.54 -5.30 25.83
N SER A 73 -11.99 -4.75 26.96
CA SER A 73 -12.84 -3.54 26.97
C SER A 73 -12.11 -2.25 26.53
N SER A 74 -10.78 -2.20 26.61
CA SER A 74 -9.94 -1.06 26.17
C SER A 74 -9.51 -1.13 24.69
N GLY A 75 -9.93 -2.17 23.97
CA GLY A 75 -9.44 -2.48 22.63
C GLY A 75 -8.17 -3.31 22.63
N THR A 76 -7.91 -3.96 21.50
CA THR A 76 -6.84 -4.95 21.36
C THR A 76 -6.09 -4.74 20.06
N ASP A 77 -4.77 -4.92 20.10
CA ASP A 77 -3.95 -4.92 18.90
C ASP A 77 -4.02 -6.32 18.26
N VAL A 78 -4.15 -6.34 16.95
CA VAL A 78 -4.24 -7.56 16.13
C VAL A 78 -3.15 -7.47 15.08
N ASN A 79 -2.12 -8.28 15.31
CA ASN A 79 -0.99 -8.42 14.41
C ASN A 79 -1.20 -9.70 13.60
N ILE A 80 -1.42 -9.52 12.30
CA ILE A 80 -1.59 -10.59 11.35
C ILE A 80 -0.20 -10.84 10.75
N PRO A 81 0.42 -11.99 11.05
CA PRO A 81 1.79 -12.25 10.63
C PRO A 81 1.89 -12.32 9.09
N ALA A 82 3.11 -12.09 8.60
CA ALA A 82 3.44 -12.23 7.20
C ALA A 82 2.94 -13.57 6.63
N GLN A 83 2.12 -13.49 5.58
CA GLN A 83 1.57 -14.65 4.90
C GLN A 83 1.49 -14.40 3.39
N LEU A 84 1.57 -15.48 2.61
CA LEU A 84 1.46 -15.41 1.16
C LEU A 84 0.00 -15.23 0.75
N ILE A 85 -0.28 -14.17 0.02
CA ILE A 85 -1.59 -13.86 -0.55
C ILE A 85 -1.58 -14.22 -2.02
N LYS A 86 -2.55 -15.03 -2.44
CA LYS A 86 -2.82 -15.30 -3.86
C LYS A 86 -3.79 -14.28 -4.41
N ILE A 87 -3.45 -13.68 -5.55
CA ILE A 87 -4.34 -12.81 -6.31
C ILE A 87 -5.38 -13.69 -7.00
N THR A 88 -6.63 -13.61 -6.54
CA THR A 88 -7.74 -14.42 -7.09
C THR A 88 -8.46 -13.72 -8.24
N ASP A 89 -8.44 -12.39 -8.25
CA ASP A 89 -8.97 -11.55 -9.30
C ASP A 89 -8.00 -10.38 -9.54
N LYS A 90 -7.34 -10.42 -10.70
CA LYS A 90 -6.31 -9.46 -11.06
C LYS A 90 -6.86 -8.08 -11.38
N ALA A 91 -8.08 -7.99 -11.92
CA ALA A 91 -8.71 -6.71 -12.19
C ALA A 91 -9.13 -6.02 -10.89
N ALA A 92 -9.73 -6.77 -9.95
CA ALA A 92 -10.07 -6.27 -8.62
C ALA A 92 -8.83 -5.83 -7.83
N PHE A 93 -7.75 -6.62 -7.89
CA PHE A 93 -6.48 -6.27 -7.25
C PHE A 93 -5.89 -4.98 -7.81
N LYS A 94 -5.82 -4.83 -9.14
CA LYS A 94 -5.34 -3.59 -9.77
C LYS A 94 -6.18 -2.38 -9.37
N ALA A 95 -7.50 -2.53 -9.28
CA ALA A 95 -8.38 -1.46 -8.82
C ALA A 95 -8.04 -1.04 -7.38
N PHE A 96 -7.76 -2.00 -6.49
CA PHE A 96 -7.31 -1.73 -5.13
C PHE A 96 -5.96 -0.99 -5.10
N VAL A 97 -4.95 -1.47 -5.85
CA VAL A 97 -3.62 -0.82 -5.90
C VAL A 97 -3.71 0.59 -6.52
N ASN A 98 -4.52 0.78 -7.56
CA ASN A 98 -4.71 2.11 -8.15
C ASN A 98 -5.39 3.07 -7.17
N ALA A 99 -6.42 2.61 -6.45
CA ALA A 99 -7.11 3.40 -5.44
C ALA A 99 -6.17 3.81 -4.30
N ILE A 100 -5.34 2.90 -3.78
CA ILE A 100 -4.41 3.26 -2.70
C ILE A 100 -3.32 4.25 -3.15
N LEU A 101 -2.91 4.22 -4.42
CA LEU A 101 -1.92 5.15 -4.96
C LEU A 101 -2.52 6.54 -5.27
N ARG A 102 -3.76 6.62 -5.76
CA ARG A 102 -4.33 7.85 -6.32
C ARG A 102 -5.39 8.53 -5.47
N ASP A 103 -6.17 7.75 -4.72
CA ASP A 103 -7.28 8.30 -3.95
C ASP A 103 -6.78 8.86 -2.62
N GLU A 104 -7.49 9.83 -2.06
CA GLU A 104 -7.21 10.34 -0.70
C GLU A 104 -7.59 9.32 0.38
N SER A 105 -8.63 8.52 0.11
CA SER A 105 -9.08 7.45 0.97
C SER A 105 -9.72 6.35 0.15
N LEU A 106 -9.67 5.13 0.66
CA LEU A 106 -10.34 3.97 0.09
C LEU A 106 -10.89 3.09 1.20
N LEU A 107 -11.80 2.18 0.82
CA LEU A 107 -12.34 1.18 1.72
C LEU A 107 -11.83 -0.21 1.34
N LEU A 108 -11.01 -0.80 2.21
CA LEU A 108 -10.74 -2.24 2.20
C LEU A 108 -11.78 -2.90 3.09
N GLN A 109 -12.37 -4.01 2.67
CA GLN A 109 -13.28 -4.78 3.50
C GLN A 109 -12.75 -6.19 3.70
N LEU A 110 -12.91 -6.70 4.92
CA LEU A 110 -12.74 -8.11 5.25
C LEU A 110 -14.13 -8.73 5.27
N LYS A 111 -14.44 -9.62 4.32
CA LYS A 111 -15.79 -10.20 4.17
C LYS A 111 -15.77 -11.71 4.31
N ASN A 112 -16.96 -12.29 4.48
CA ASN A 112 -17.20 -13.73 4.44
C ASN A 112 -16.45 -14.56 5.49
N GLY A 113 -15.94 -13.93 6.56
CA GLY A 113 -15.37 -14.65 7.68
C GLY A 113 -16.44 -15.37 8.49
N LYS A 114 -16.15 -16.59 8.90
CA LYS A 114 -16.99 -17.37 9.82
C LYS A 114 -16.15 -17.71 11.05
N GLY A 115 -16.61 -17.29 12.21
CA GLY A 115 -15.86 -17.44 13.45
C GLY A 115 -16.73 -17.83 14.63
N THR A 116 -16.06 -18.24 15.70
CA THR A 116 -16.68 -18.52 17.00
C THR A 116 -16.09 -17.58 18.04
N VAL A 117 -16.95 -16.87 18.77
CA VAL A 117 -16.58 -16.06 19.93
C VAL A 117 -16.79 -16.89 21.19
N LYS A 118 -15.76 -16.95 22.05
CA LYS A 118 -15.80 -17.54 23.38
C LYS A 118 -15.56 -16.45 24.43
N ALA A 119 -16.53 -16.24 25.31
CA ALA A 119 -16.45 -15.30 26.43
C ALA A 119 -16.33 -16.06 27.76
N MET A 120 -16.26 -15.32 28.88
CA MET A 120 -16.21 -15.91 30.21
C MET A 120 -17.41 -16.84 30.50
N MET A 121 -17.26 -17.74 31.47
CA MET A 121 -18.29 -18.70 31.91
C MET A 121 -18.79 -19.65 30.81
N GLY A 122 -17.97 -19.97 29.80
CA GLY A 122 -18.30 -20.93 28.75
C GLY A 122 -19.25 -20.42 27.67
N MET A 123 -19.61 -19.13 27.70
CA MET A 123 -20.47 -18.50 26.70
C MET A 123 -19.81 -18.56 25.32
N THR A 124 -20.53 -19.13 24.35
CA THR A 124 -20.04 -19.30 22.98
C THR A 124 -21.09 -18.82 21.98
N ALA A 125 -20.67 -18.15 20.91
CA ALA A 125 -21.53 -17.71 19.82
C ALA A 125 -20.84 -17.87 18.46
N GLN A 126 -21.59 -18.30 17.46
CA GLN A 126 -21.15 -18.24 16.05
C GLN A 126 -21.38 -16.84 15.50
N ILE A 127 -20.43 -16.36 14.70
CA ILE A 127 -20.45 -15.02 14.12
C ILE A 127 -20.11 -15.04 12.63
N ASP A 128 -20.70 -14.09 11.92
CA ASP A 128 -20.29 -13.66 10.59
C ASP A 128 -19.39 -12.44 10.73
N TYR A 129 -18.13 -12.59 10.33
CA TYR A 129 -17.14 -11.52 10.40
C TYR A 129 -17.11 -10.75 9.09
N ASN A 130 -17.62 -9.52 9.14
CA ASN A 130 -17.57 -8.56 8.06
C ASN A 130 -17.09 -7.22 8.62
N LYS A 131 -15.98 -6.72 8.10
CA LYS A 131 -15.34 -5.50 8.57
C LYS A 131 -15.01 -4.53 7.46
N ASP A 132 -15.28 -3.28 7.75
CA ASP A 132 -14.86 -2.15 6.96
C ASP A 132 -13.57 -1.60 7.56
N CYS A 133 -12.55 -1.49 6.72
CA CYS A 133 -11.21 -1.02 7.03
C CYS A 133 -10.98 0.24 6.19
N PRO A 134 -11.42 1.41 6.66
CA PRO A 134 -11.12 2.65 5.96
C PRO A 134 -9.60 2.87 5.97
N LEU A 135 -9.03 3.13 4.80
CA LEU A 135 -7.61 3.38 4.62
C LEU A 135 -7.43 4.79 4.06
N LYS A 136 -6.41 5.49 4.57
CA LYS A 136 -5.90 6.68 3.89
C LYS A 136 -5.12 6.22 2.66
N GLY A 137 -5.42 6.78 1.50
CA GLY A 137 -4.63 6.54 0.29
C GLY A 137 -3.43 7.49 0.23
N MET A 138 -2.55 7.29 -0.74
CA MET A 138 -1.34 8.08 -0.92
C MET A 138 -1.64 9.45 -1.55
N HIS A 139 -2.75 9.57 -2.28
CA HIS A 139 -3.17 10.78 -3.00
C HIS A 139 -2.06 11.37 -3.86
N GLY A 140 -1.39 10.52 -4.64
CA GLY A 140 -0.20 10.91 -5.34
C GLY A 140 0.99 11.00 -4.38
N PRO A 141 1.88 9.98 -4.36
CA PRO A 141 3.02 9.96 -3.44
C PRO A 141 3.99 11.10 -3.76
N LYS A 142 3.80 12.23 -3.07
CA LYS A 142 4.49 13.49 -3.34
C LYS A 142 5.98 13.30 -3.30
N THR A 143 6.63 13.57 -4.44
CA THR A 143 8.04 13.28 -4.66
C THR A 143 8.83 14.54 -4.99
N THR A 144 10.01 14.69 -4.38
CA THR A 144 10.92 15.80 -4.61
C THR A 144 12.34 15.31 -4.83
N ILE A 145 13.14 16.07 -5.59
CA ILE A 145 14.57 15.81 -5.75
C ILE A 145 15.30 16.58 -4.66
N SER A 146 15.90 15.87 -3.71
CA SER A 146 16.62 16.47 -2.58
C SER A 146 18.10 16.72 -2.86
N LYS A 147 18.69 15.97 -3.79
CA LYS A 147 20.09 16.08 -4.19
C LYS A 147 20.28 15.55 -5.60
N THR A 148 21.13 16.20 -6.38
CA THR A 148 21.59 15.73 -7.70
C THR A 148 23.11 15.74 -7.75
N GLU A 149 23.68 14.65 -8.22
CA GLU A 149 25.12 14.49 -8.45
C GLU A 149 25.36 14.15 -9.91
N VAL A 150 26.11 15.00 -10.62
CA VAL A 150 26.41 14.80 -12.04
C VAL A 150 27.81 14.20 -12.18
N GLY A 151 27.96 13.14 -12.97
CA GLY A 151 29.25 12.48 -13.18
C GLY A 151 29.15 11.20 -14.02
N GLY A 152 30.27 10.75 -14.58
CA GLY A 152 30.36 9.46 -15.27
C GLY A 152 29.45 9.29 -16.49
N GLY A 153 29.03 10.39 -17.14
CA GLY A 153 28.11 10.35 -18.30
C GLY A 153 26.62 10.24 -17.94
N GLY A 154 26.25 10.48 -16.68
CA GLY A 154 24.86 10.52 -16.21
C GLY A 154 24.71 11.35 -14.94
N PHE A 155 23.69 11.04 -14.15
CA PHE A 155 23.42 11.67 -12.86
C PHE A 155 22.93 10.66 -11.83
N LYS A 156 23.02 11.01 -10.55
CA LYS A 156 22.32 10.36 -9.45
C LYS A 156 21.40 11.36 -8.77
N ASN A 157 20.15 10.98 -8.55
CA ASN A 157 19.18 11.76 -7.79
C ASN A 157 18.88 11.07 -6.46
N THR A 158 18.86 11.83 -5.38
CA THR A 158 18.22 11.40 -4.13
C THR A 158 16.79 11.93 -4.11
N LEU A 159 15.84 11.04 -4.30
CA LEU A 159 14.41 11.34 -4.26
C LEU A 159 13.87 11.19 -2.83
N LYS A 160 12.96 12.09 -2.47
CA LYS A 160 12.18 12.04 -1.24
C LYS A 160 10.71 11.92 -1.57
N THR A 161 10.06 10.87 -1.08
CA THR A 161 8.64 10.59 -1.31
C THR A 161 7.90 10.55 0.03
N VAL A 162 6.78 11.25 0.12
CA VAL A 162 5.90 11.26 1.29
C VAL A 162 4.68 10.38 1.04
N ASN A 163 4.51 9.36 1.88
CA ASN A 163 3.42 8.40 1.86
C ASN A 163 2.56 8.54 3.12
N PRO A 164 1.37 9.15 3.03
CA PRO A 164 0.49 9.32 4.17
C PRO A 164 -0.35 8.07 4.50
N SER A 165 -0.32 7.03 3.67
CA SER A 165 -1.10 5.81 3.86
C SER A 165 -0.45 4.88 4.91
N PRO A 166 -1.19 3.92 5.48
CA PRO A 166 -0.60 2.88 6.32
C PRO A 166 0.14 1.79 5.51
N LEU A 167 0.20 1.90 4.18
CA LEU A 167 0.82 0.89 3.32
C LEU A 167 2.32 1.11 3.19
N GLU A 168 3.10 0.07 3.43
CA GLU A 168 4.49 -0.05 3.01
C GLU A 168 4.61 -1.04 1.86
N LEU A 169 5.44 -0.69 0.87
CA LEU A 169 5.55 -1.44 -0.36
C LEU A 169 7.00 -1.57 -0.81
N ASP A 170 7.46 -2.81 -0.95
CA ASP A 170 8.67 -3.09 -1.72
C ASP A 170 8.33 -3.02 -3.21
N LEU A 171 8.82 -1.97 -3.88
CA LEU A 171 8.61 -1.74 -5.31
C LEU A 171 9.70 -2.40 -6.17
N GLY A 172 10.72 -2.99 -5.56
CA GLY A 172 11.90 -3.46 -6.29
C GLY A 172 12.67 -2.31 -6.94
N THR A 173 13.18 -2.55 -8.14
CA THR A 173 13.97 -1.60 -8.92
C THR A 173 13.07 -0.87 -9.90
N ILE A 174 12.58 0.31 -9.51
CA ILE A 174 11.66 1.09 -10.33
C ILE A 174 12.38 1.70 -11.53
N LYS A 175 11.68 1.78 -12.66
CA LYS A 175 12.07 2.53 -13.86
C LYS A 175 11.20 3.77 -13.97
N GLN A 176 11.84 4.90 -14.17
CA GLN A 176 11.18 6.20 -14.21
C GLN A 176 11.66 7.03 -15.39
N GLU A 177 10.77 7.86 -15.88
CA GLU A 177 11.05 8.92 -16.85
C GLU A 177 10.84 10.27 -16.18
N LEU A 178 11.75 11.20 -16.45
CA LEU A 178 11.50 12.62 -16.26
C LEU A 178 11.01 13.19 -17.58
N ARG A 179 9.83 13.82 -17.59
CA ARG A 179 9.18 14.35 -18.79
C ARG A 179 8.93 15.85 -18.66
N ASN A 180 9.01 16.57 -19.78
CA ASN A 180 8.47 17.92 -19.88
C ASN A 180 6.93 17.87 -19.80
N LYS A 181 6.30 19.04 -19.59
CA LYS A 181 4.83 19.17 -19.57
C LYS A 181 4.15 18.74 -20.88
N ASP A 182 4.86 18.79 -22.01
CA ASP A 182 4.35 18.32 -23.31
C ASP A 182 4.49 16.79 -23.52
N GLY A 183 5.04 16.08 -22.52
CA GLY A 183 5.26 14.63 -22.55
C GLY A 183 6.59 14.20 -23.14
N SER A 184 7.42 15.11 -23.67
CA SER A 184 8.74 14.75 -24.18
C SER A 184 9.68 14.31 -23.06
N ILE A 185 10.46 13.24 -23.30
CA ILE A 185 11.32 12.62 -22.28
C ILE A 185 12.63 13.41 -22.16
N ILE A 186 12.98 13.78 -20.92
CA ILE A 186 14.20 14.49 -20.54
C ILE A 186 15.28 13.48 -20.16
N ALA A 187 14.95 12.54 -19.29
CA ALA A 187 15.88 11.57 -18.74
C ALA A 187 15.19 10.26 -18.36
N LEU A 188 15.97 9.19 -18.38
CA LEU A 188 15.61 7.88 -17.84
C LEU A 188 16.37 7.67 -16.54
N GLN A 189 15.70 7.16 -15.50
CA GLN A 189 16.36 6.83 -14.23
C GLN A 189 15.78 5.56 -13.62
N GLN A 190 16.57 4.87 -12.81
CA GLN A 190 16.13 3.68 -12.09
C GLN A 190 16.82 3.55 -10.74
N GLY A 191 16.16 2.87 -9.80
CA GLY A 191 16.72 2.61 -8.48
C GLY A 191 15.80 1.75 -7.62
N LYS A 192 16.37 1.17 -6.56
CA LYS A 192 15.59 0.37 -5.62
C LYS A 192 14.76 1.25 -4.69
N VAL A 193 13.49 0.91 -4.53
CA VAL A 193 12.56 1.67 -3.68
C VAL A 193 11.78 0.76 -2.76
N TYR A 194 11.95 0.99 -1.47
CA TYR A 194 11.07 0.48 -0.43
C TYR A 194 10.28 1.67 0.13
N LEU A 195 9.02 1.80 -0.29
CA LEU A 195 8.16 2.90 0.11
C LEU A 195 7.62 2.62 1.52
N VAL A 196 8.06 3.40 2.50
CA VAL A 196 7.59 3.30 3.89
C VAL A 196 6.45 4.26 4.17
N ARG A 197 5.71 4.05 5.26
CA ARG A 197 4.79 5.05 5.81
C ARG A 197 5.59 6.28 6.26
N GLY A 198 5.11 7.47 5.90
CA GLY A 198 5.81 8.72 6.18
C GLY A 198 6.78 9.09 5.06
N GLU A 199 8.03 9.44 5.39
CA GLU A 199 9.02 9.87 4.41
C GLU A 199 9.95 8.71 4.01
N THR A 200 10.09 8.48 2.71
CA THR A 200 11.08 7.58 2.12
C THR A 200 12.12 8.39 1.36
N SER A 201 13.41 8.14 1.60
CA SER A 201 14.50 8.66 0.76
C SER A 201 15.18 7.52 0.01
N TYR A 202 15.34 7.65 -1.30
CA TYR A 202 15.98 6.63 -2.14
C TYR A 202 16.82 7.26 -3.25
N VAL A 203 17.78 6.50 -3.75
CA VAL A 203 18.70 6.94 -4.81
C VAL A 203 18.32 6.27 -6.12
N VAL A 204 18.27 7.07 -7.18
CA VAL A 204 18.12 6.61 -8.55
C VAL A 204 19.32 7.06 -9.37
N GLU A 205 19.75 6.22 -10.31
CA GLU A 205 20.77 6.54 -11.28
C GLU A 205 20.11 6.76 -12.63
N GLY A 206 20.53 7.81 -13.35
CA GLY A 206 19.88 8.19 -14.59
C GLY A 206 20.81 8.73 -15.66
N LYS A 207 20.27 8.82 -16.87
CA LYS A 207 20.91 9.34 -18.06
C LYS A 207 19.96 10.31 -18.77
N VAL A 208 20.52 11.40 -19.25
CA VAL A 208 19.78 12.37 -20.08
C VAL A 208 19.62 11.80 -21.48
N VAL A 209 18.40 11.89 -22.02
CA VAL A 209 18.03 11.40 -23.36
C VAL A 209 17.33 12.46 -24.20
N GLY A 210 16.98 13.60 -23.60
CA GLY A 210 16.33 14.71 -24.27
C GLY A 210 16.61 16.04 -23.55
N LYS A 211 15.90 17.08 -23.96
CA LYS A 211 16.10 18.43 -23.46
C LYS A 211 15.05 18.84 -22.45
N ALA A 212 15.45 19.59 -21.43
CA ALA A 212 14.52 20.22 -20.51
C ALA A 212 13.98 21.52 -21.12
N ALA A 213 12.66 21.71 -21.13
CA ALA A 213 12.01 22.96 -21.54
C ALA A 213 12.04 24.03 -20.42
N GLY A 214 12.43 23.64 -19.21
CA GLY A 214 12.48 24.46 -18.01
C GLY A 214 12.74 23.61 -16.78
N GLU A 215 12.51 24.18 -15.59
CA GLU A 215 12.65 23.45 -14.31
C GLU A 215 11.41 22.61 -13.97
N GLU A 216 10.25 22.91 -14.54
CA GLU A 216 9.03 22.15 -14.28
C GLU A 216 9.01 20.87 -15.12
N ALA A 217 8.85 19.73 -14.45
CA ALA A 217 8.78 18.41 -15.08
C ALA A 217 7.74 17.52 -14.40
N VAL A 218 7.55 16.34 -14.95
CA VAL A 218 6.75 15.26 -14.37
C VAL A 218 7.64 14.03 -14.23
N ILE A 219 7.63 13.41 -13.05
CA ILE A 219 8.22 12.09 -12.84
C ILE A 219 7.15 11.04 -13.09
N VAL A 220 7.42 10.11 -14.01
CA VAL A 220 6.50 9.04 -14.39
C VAL A 220 7.19 7.71 -14.15
N ALA A 221 6.61 6.85 -13.32
CA ALA A 221 7.09 5.48 -13.23
C ALA A 221 6.54 4.66 -14.42
N THR A 222 7.43 3.96 -15.11
CA THR A 222 7.12 3.25 -16.37
C THR A 222 7.19 1.74 -16.24
N GLY A 223 7.71 1.24 -15.12
CA GLY A 223 7.81 -0.19 -14.84
C GLY A 223 8.75 -0.46 -13.68
N VAL A 224 9.06 -1.73 -13.47
CA VAL A 224 10.10 -2.22 -12.57
C VAL A 224 11.05 -3.15 -13.34
N GLU A 225 12.19 -3.50 -12.75
CA GLU A 225 13.12 -4.50 -13.33
C GLU A 225 12.59 -5.92 -13.14
N GLU A 226 11.99 -6.18 -11.99
CA GLU A 226 11.48 -7.48 -11.57
C GLU A 226 10.20 -7.86 -12.33
N ASP A 227 10.01 -9.17 -12.56
CA ASP A 227 8.76 -9.68 -13.17
C ASP A 227 7.68 -9.85 -12.10
N ASN A 228 6.92 -8.79 -11.85
CA ASN A 228 5.80 -8.81 -10.92
C ASN A 228 4.68 -7.85 -11.33
N TRP A 229 3.60 -7.86 -10.55
CA TRP A 229 2.41 -7.05 -10.83
C TRP A 229 2.64 -5.54 -10.77
N HIS A 230 3.77 -5.03 -10.22
CA HIS A 230 4.07 -3.60 -10.25
C HIS A 230 4.13 -3.07 -11.68
N ASN A 231 4.61 -3.85 -12.66
CA ASN A 231 4.62 -3.43 -14.06
C ASN A 231 3.23 -3.07 -14.61
N GLU A 232 2.17 -3.52 -13.96
CA GLU A 232 0.79 -3.28 -14.39
C GLU A 232 0.09 -2.17 -13.58
N THR A 233 0.68 -1.72 -12.48
CA THR A 233 0.07 -0.74 -11.56
C THR A 233 0.94 0.49 -11.31
N ILE A 234 2.26 0.40 -11.49
CA ILE A 234 3.22 1.45 -11.14
C ILE A 234 3.04 2.70 -11.98
N THR A 235 2.45 2.58 -13.18
CA THR A 235 2.07 3.73 -14.03
C THR A 235 1.04 4.64 -13.38
N ALA A 236 0.46 4.24 -12.24
CA ALA A 236 -0.33 5.13 -11.41
C ALA A 236 0.51 6.22 -10.72
N PHE A 237 1.83 6.01 -10.60
CA PHE A 237 2.81 6.96 -10.05
C PHE A 237 3.24 7.97 -11.11
N GLU A 238 2.60 9.13 -11.06
CA GLU A 238 2.89 10.27 -11.93
C GLU A 238 2.75 11.54 -11.11
N GLU A 239 3.84 12.27 -10.91
CA GLU A 239 3.86 13.44 -10.02
C GLU A 239 4.58 14.63 -10.66
N PRO A 240 4.06 15.86 -10.51
CA PRO A 240 4.83 17.06 -10.82
C PRO A 240 6.09 17.12 -9.97
N ILE A 241 7.20 17.54 -10.57
CA ILE A 241 8.49 17.70 -9.90
C ILE A 241 9.22 18.93 -10.41
N VAL A 242 10.10 19.49 -9.58
CA VAL A 242 10.99 20.59 -9.95
C VAL A 242 12.39 20.02 -10.15
N LEU A 243 12.94 20.18 -11.35
CA LEU A 243 14.30 19.79 -11.68
C LEU A 243 15.29 20.74 -11.01
N PRO A 244 16.32 20.24 -10.33
CA PRO A 244 17.38 21.08 -9.78
C PRO A 244 18.24 21.67 -10.90
N LYS A 245 18.92 22.78 -10.61
CA LYS A 245 19.70 23.56 -11.60
C LYS A 245 20.76 22.72 -12.31
N GLU A 246 21.38 21.80 -11.59
CA GLU A 246 22.37 20.86 -12.09
C GLU A 246 21.79 20.00 -13.22
N LEU A 247 20.55 19.53 -13.05
CA LEU A 247 19.89 18.69 -14.03
C LEU A 247 19.35 19.51 -15.22
N VAL A 248 18.80 20.70 -14.97
CA VAL A 248 18.41 21.63 -16.05
C VAL A 248 19.63 21.97 -16.93
N SER A 249 20.79 22.21 -16.31
CA SER A 249 22.03 22.52 -17.04
C SER A 249 22.56 21.34 -17.84
N LEU A 250 22.41 20.12 -17.31
CA LEU A 250 22.79 18.88 -18.00
C LEU A 250 21.87 18.58 -19.20
N CYS A 251 20.64 19.08 -19.18
CA CYS A 251 19.60 18.82 -20.18
C CYS A 251 19.38 19.98 -21.17
N ALA A 252 20.28 20.96 -21.24
CA ALA A 252 20.15 22.13 -22.14
C ALA A 252 20.49 21.82 -23.62
#